data_AF-A0A9Q7UJC7-F1
#
_entry.id   AF-A0A9Q7UJC7-F1
#
_cell.length_a   1.000
_cell.length_b   1.000
_cell.length_c   1.000
_cell.angle_alpha   90.00
_cell.angle_beta   90.00
_cell.angle_gamma   90.00
#
_symmetry.space_group_name_H-M   'P 1'
#
loop_
_entity.id
_entity.type
_entity.pdbx_description
1 polymer ?
#
loop_
_entity_poly.entity_id
_entity_poly.type
_entity_poly.pdbx_seq_one_letter_code
_entity_poly.pdbx_strand_id
1 'polypeptide(L)'
;MRTRPFALLASILKLVAVVSSASTSTGSLKAVTMNVAGLPAIFNNNGDGDKKENSITIGKKFTQYNFDLINVQEDFNYHAYIYDHDDHPYRTPTSGGVPFGSGLNTLSTIPFRDLLRVKWSKCDLSEGDCLTPKGYTAVTLELPSGGEVDVYNLHMDAGDHSGDSSARKSNFDQLAKAIADRSDSAGRAVIVMGDTNSRYTRPLDNLSQFLSQTKLIDTWVELVRDGKAPASTDPALLCADPIPTTTNCEVVDKVFYRNGKSVTLRPSDWQYLAEEFVDSSGKPLSDHAPISVNFTYITA
;
A
#
# COMPACT_ATOMS: atom_id res chain seq x y z
N MET A 1 -53.43 5.94 -73.01
CA MET A 1 -52.57 6.53 -71.97
C MET A 1 -52.88 5.85 -70.64
N ARG A 2 -52.00 4.98 -70.13
CA ARG A 2 -52.08 4.38 -68.78
C ARG A 2 -50.75 4.66 -68.10
N THR A 3 -50.75 5.60 -67.17
CA THR A 3 -49.61 5.92 -66.31
C THR A 3 -49.62 4.95 -65.12
N ARG A 4 -48.54 4.20 -64.92
CA ARG A 4 -48.28 3.42 -63.70
C ARG A 4 -47.27 4.19 -62.86
N PRO A 5 -47.52 4.45 -61.56
CA PRO A 5 -46.49 4.99 -60.70
C PRO A 5 -45.59 3.85 -60.21
N PHE A 6 -44.28 4.01 -60.38
CA PHE A 6 -43.26 3.21 -59.72
C PHE A 6 -43.22 3.62 -58.24
N ALA A 7 -43.57 2.70 -57.34
CA ALA A 7 -43.32 2.87 -55.91
C ALA A 7 -41.88 2.40 -55.62
N LEU A 8 -40.99 3.34 -55.31
CA LEU A 8 -39.66 3.05 -54.77
C LEU A 8 -39.83 2.66 -53.28
N LEU A 9 -39.62 1.39 -52.93
CA LEU A 9 -39.43 0.99 -51.53
C LEU A 9 -37.98 1.28 -51.12
N ALA A 10 -37.77 2.32 -50.31
CA ALA A 10 -36.52 2.50 -49.59
C ALA A 10 -36.53 1.58 -48.35
N SER A 11 -35.68 0.54 -48.35
CA SER A 11 -35.42 -0.27 -47.15
C SER A 11 -34.46 0.48 -46.23
N ILE A 12 -34.95 0.92 -45.07
CA ILE A 12 -34.12 1.49 -44.00
C ILE A 12 -33.58 0.31 -43.17
N LEU A 13 -32.31 -0.04 -43.38
CA LEU A 13 -31.61 -1.01 -42.53
C LEU A 13 -31.26 -0.31 -41.20
N LYS A 14 -32.02 -0.59 -40.13
CA LYS A 14 -31.66 -0.15 -38.78
C LYS A 14 -30.50 -0.99 -38.27
N LEU A 15 -29.29 -0.43 -38.30
CA LEU A 15 -28.12 -1.01 -37.66
C LEU A 15 -28.29 -0.86 -36.13
N VAL A 16 -28.79 -1.92 -35.47
CA VAL A 16 -28.82 -1.97 -34.01
C VAL A 16 -27.40 -2.28 -33.55
N ALA A 17 -26.70 -1.26 -33.05
CA ALA A 17 -25.45 -1.48 -32.33
C ALA A 17 -25.79 -2.22 -31.03
N VAL A 18 -25.43 -3.50 -30.95
CA VAL A 18 -25.43 -4.23 -29.69
C VAL A 18 -24.28 -3.66 -28.88
N VAL A 19 -24.58 -2.73 -27.97
CA VAL A 19 -23.64 -2.32 -26.94
C VAL A 19 -23.53 -3.51 -25.99
N SER A 20 -22.47 -4.29 -26.12
CA SER A 20 -22.16 -5.33 -25.16
C SER A 20 -21.80 -4.63 -23.85
N SER A 21 -22.70 -4.69 -22.87
CA SER A 21 -22.38 -4.27 -21.50
C SER A 21 -21.32 -5.21 -20.97
N ALA A 22 -20.13 -4.69 -20.67
CA ALA A 22 -19.10 -5.47 -19.99
C ALA A 22 -19.69 -6.06 -18.70
N SER A 23 -19.49 -7.36 -18.50
CA SER A 23 -20.00 -8.06 -17.32
C SER A 23 -19.29 -7.51 -16.08
N THR A 24 -20.04 -6.84 -15.21
CA THR A 24 -19.52 -6.35 -13.95
C THR A 24 -19.31 -7.51 -12.98
N SER A 25 -18.13 -7.62 -12.39
CA SER A 25 -17.81 -8.64 -11.40
C SER A 25 -17.29 -8.02 -10.12
N THR A 26 -17.54 -8.67 -8.98
CA THR A 26 -17.22 -8.15 -7.64
C THR A 26 -16.37 -9.16 -6.89
N GLY A 27 -15.38 -8.68 -6.15
CA GLY A 27 -14.61 -9.49 -5.22
C GLY A 27 -14.12 -8.69 -4.02
N SER A 28 -13.34 -9.32 -3.16
CA SER A 28 -12.75 -8.71 -1.97
C SER A 28 -11.24 -8.94 -1.92
N LEU A 29 -10.54 -8.02 -1.26
CA LEU A 29 -9.10 -8.04 -1.04
C LEU A 29 -8.81 -7.56 0.39
N LYS A 30 -8.32 -8.44 1.26
CA LYS A 30 -7.88 -8.06 2.60
C LYS A 30 -6.39 -7.69 2.57
N ALA A 31 -6.09 -6.39 2.69
CA ALA A 31 -4.73 -5.88 2.62
C ALA A 31 -4.15 -5.56 4.00
N VAL A 32 -2.84 -5.76 4.18
CA VAL A 32 -2.11 -5.32 5.38
C VAL A 32 -0.74 -4.76 5.02
N THR A 33 -0.30 -3.75 5.77
CA THR A 33 1.09 -3.27 5.74
C THR A 33 1.72 -3.31 7.12
N MET A 34 3.00 -3.69 7.18
CA MET A 34 3.74 -3.82 8.43
C MET A 34 5.24 -3.54 8.23
N ASN A 35 5.78 -2.58 8.97
CA ASN A 35 7.21 -2.57 9.26
C ASN A 35 7.54 -3.73 10.24
N VAL A 36 8.38 -4.66 9.84
CA VAL A 36 8.66 -5.91 10.58
C VAL A 36 9.91 -5.86 11.45
N ALA A 37 10.55 -4.68 11.58
CA ALA A 37 11.73 -4.48 12.42
C ALA A 37 12.88 -5.47 12.13
N GLY A 38 13.14 -5.80 10.87
CA GLY A 38 14.06 -6.87 10.47
C GLY A 38 15.55 -6.47 10.38
N LEU A 39 15.95 -5.34 10.97
CA LEU A 39 17.36 -4.96 11.12
C LEU A 39 18.10 -5.93 12.07
N PRO A 40 19.39 -6.26 11.83
CA PRO A 40 20.15 -7.12 12.73
C PRO A 40 20.18 -6.60 14.16
N ALA A 41 19.89 -7.46 15.14
CA ALA A 41 19.82 -7.10 16.56
C ALA A 41 21.10 -6.44 17.12
N ILE A 42 22.26 -6.71 16.51
CA ILE A 42 23.55 -6.08 16.87
C ILE A 42 23.66 -4.60 16.45
N PHE A 43 22.84 -4.17 15.49
CA PHE A 43 22.85 -2.80 14.94
C PHE A 43 21.62 -2.00 15.36
N ASN A 44 20.48 -2.66 15.58
CA ASN A 44 19.26 -2.01 16.02
C ASN A 44 18.43 -2.98 16.88
N ASN A 45 17.98 -2.50 18.03
CA ASN A 45 17.13 -3.22 18.97
C ASN A 45 15.67 -2.72 18.93
N ASN A 46 15.21 -2.15 17.82
CA ASN A 46 13.82 -1.77 17.63
C ASN A 46 12.87 -2.97 17.76
N GLY A 47 11.71 -2.72 18.36
CA GLY A 47 10.78 -3.76 18.79
C GLY A 47 11.23 -4.48 20.07
N ASP A 48 10.33 -5.30 20.63
CA ASP A 48 10.57 -6.07 21.84
C ASP A 48 10.89 -7.54 21.51
N GLY A 49 11.65 -8.21 22.38
CA GLY A 49 11.84 -9.66 22.30
C GLY A 49 12.90 -10.12 21.29
N ASP A 50 12.83 -11.39 20.90
CA ASP A 50 13.79 -12.00 19.96
C ASP A 50 13.31 -11.80 18.52
N LYS A 51 14.07 -11.05 17.72
CA LYS A 51 13.70 -10.70 16.33
C LYS A 51 13.47 -11.92 15.43
N LYS A 52 14.16 -13.04 15.67
CA LYS A 52 13.93 -14.27 14.91
C LYS A 52 12.59 -14.88 15.29
N GLU A 53 12.32 -15.09 16.57
CA GLU A 53 11.04 -15.64 17.03
C GLU A 53 9.86 -14.72 16.67
N ASN A 54 10.07 -13.40 16.68
CA ASN A 54 9.08 -12.45 16.19
C ASN A 54 8.81 -12.63 14.71
N SER A 55 9.85 -12.74 13.87
CA SER A 55 9.70 -12.95 12.42
C SER A 55 9.01 -14.27 12.08
N ILE A 56 9.32 -15.35 12.79
CA ILE A 56 8.62 -16.63 12.75
C ILE A 56 7.12 -16.43 13.05
N THR A 57 6.81 -15.66 14.09
CA THR A 57 5.43 -15.42 14.52
C THR A 57 4.68 -14.51 13.56
N ILE A 58 5.33 -13.50 12.99
CA ILE A 58 4.79 -12.61 11.97
C ILE A 58 4.38 -13.43 10.73
N GLY A 59 5.26 -14.30 10.21
CA GLY A 59 4.93 -15.18 9.08
C GLY A 59 3.72 -16.07 9.34
N LYS A 60 3.65 -16.71 10.51
CA LYS A 60 2.49 -17.52 10.92
C LYS A 60 1.21 -16.69 11.01
N LYS A 61 1.28 -15.47 11.54
CA LYS A 61 0.12 -14.57 11.70
C LYS A 61 -0.39 -14.08 10.35
N PHE A 62 0.48 -13.83 9.38
CA PHE A 62 0.06 -13.48 8.03
C PHE A 62 -0.86 -14.55 7.41
N THR A 63 -0.47 -15.82 7.49
CA THR A 63 -1.34 -16.95 7.10
C THR A 63 -2.58 -17.06 8.00
N GLN A 64 -2.42 -16.99 9.32
CA GLN A 64 -3.52 -17.14 10.29
C GLN A 64 -4.66 -16.14 10.06
N TYR A 65 -4.33 -14.89 9.73
CA TYR A 65 -5.32 -13.83 9.51
C TYR A 65 -5.81 -13.75 8.06
N ASN A 66 -5.33 -14.63 7.18
CA ASN A 66 -5.79 -14.81 5.81
C ASN A 66 -5.85 -13.50 5.02
N PHE A 67 -4.74 -12.76 5.02
CA PHE A 67 -4.57 -11.59 4.17
C PHE A 67 -4.47 -12.02 2.70
N ASP A 68 -4.88 -11.16 1.78
CA ASP A 68 -4.73 -11.38 0.34
C ASP A 68 -3.54 -10.62 -0.24
N LEU A 69 -3.15 -9.51 0.40
CA LEU A 69 -2.07 -8.65 -0.05
C LEU A 69 -1.34 -8.08 1.17
N ILE A 70 -0.03 -8.31 1.22
CA ILE A 70 0.83 -7.94 2.33
C ILE A 70 1.99 -7.11 1.79
N ASN A 71 2.22 -5.94 2.34
CA ASN A 71 3.46 -5.19 2.15
C ASN A 71 4.24 -5.16 3.45
N VAL A 72 5.48 -5.63 3.42
CA VAL A 72 6.39 -5.55 4.56
C VAL A 72 7.50 -4.53 4.31
N GLN A 73 7.86 -3.78 5.35
CA GLN A 73 9.00 -2.86 5.40
C GLN A 73 10.02 -3.35 6.44
N GLU A 74 11.28 -2.91 6.32
CA GLU A 74 12.41 -3.43 7.12
C GLU A 74 12.60 -4.95 7.07
N ASP A 75 12.09 -5.62 6.04
CA ASP A 75 12.26 -7.05 5.86
C ASP A 75 13.66 -7.38 5.30
N PHE A 76 14.68 -7.21 6.15
CA PHE A 76 16.09 -7.37 5.82
C PHE A 76 16.63 -8.76 6.20
N ASN A 77 17.21 -8.92 7.40
CA ASN A 77 18.06 -10.06 7.75
C ASN A 77 17.28 -11.24 8.33
N TYR A 78 16.01 -11.03 8.69
CA TYR A 78 15.13 -12.08 9.23
C TYR A 78 14.09 -12.57 8.22
N HIS A 79 14.17 -12.10 6.97
CA HIS A 79 13.27 -12.42 5.86
C HIS A 79 12.93 -13.91 5.71
N ALA A 80 13.95 -14.77 5.75
CA ALA A 80 13.74 -16.21 5.59
C ALA A 80 12.78 -16.77 6.66
N TYR A 81 12.80 -16.26 7.88
CA TYR A 81 11.91 -16.72 8.94
C TYR A 81 10.44 -16.34 8.72
N ILE A 82 10.18 -15.19 8.07
CA ILE A 82 8.82 -14.83 7.65
C ILE A 82 8.40 -15.76 6.51
N TYR A 83 9.22 -15.87 5.47
CA TYR A 83 8.86 -16.61 4.25
C TYR A 83 8.74 -18.12 4.45
N ASP A 84 9.55 -18.72 5.32
CA ASP A 84 9.50 -20.14 5.63
C ASP A 84 8.24 -20.52 6.43
N HIS A 85 7.52 -19.55 6.98
CA HIS A 85 6.38 -19.75 7.89
C HIS A 85 5.09 -19.07 7.46
N ASP A 86 5.13 -18.39 6.32
CA ASP A 86 4.00 -17.89 5.57
C ASP A 86 3.68 -18.87 4.43
N ASP A 87 2.47 -18.85 3.88
CA ASP A 87 2.03 -19.73 2.77
C ASP A 87 1.49 -18.99 1.52
N HIS A 88 1.60 -17.66 1.45
CA HIS A 88 1.18 -16.89 0.27
C HIS A 88 1.96 -17.32 -0.99
N PRO A 89 1.30 -17.72 -2.08
CA PRO A 89 1.97 -18.30 -3.24
C PRO A 89 2.72 -17.29 -4.11
N TYR A 90 2.31 -16.01 -4.11
CA TYR A 90 2.95 -14.97 -4.91
C TYR A 90 3.76 -14.05 -4.02
N ARG A 91 5.08 -14.01 -4.23
CA ARG A 91 6.01 -13.27 -3.39
C ARG A 91 7.07 -12.57 -4.22
N THR A 92 7.42 -11.36 -3.84
CA THR A 92 8.58 -10.70 -4.42
C THR A 92 9.87 -11.36 -3.91
N PRO A 93 10.90 -11.54 -4.73
CA PRO A 93 12.21 -11.94 -4.22
C PRO A 93 12.78 -10.85 -3.31
N THR A 94 13.46 -11.28 -2.23
CA THR A 94 14.24 -10.38 -1.39
C THR A 94 15.35 -9.69 -2.18
N SER A 95 15.68 -8.46 -1.78
CA SER A 95 16.84 -7.71 -2.28
C SER A 95 18.09 -7.90 -1.39
N GLY A 96 18.01 -8.76 -0.39
CA GLY A 96 19.10 -9.06 0.56
C GLY A 96 18.93 -8.36 1.91
N GLY A 97 19.88 -8.61 2.82
CA GLY A 97 19.95 -7.92 4.11
C GLY A 97 20.61 -6.54 4.01
N VAL A 98 20.73 -5.86 5.14
CA VAL A 98 21.51 -4.61 5.20
C VAL A 98 23.00 -4.88 4.91
N PRO A 99 23.72 -3.96 4.25
CA PRO A 99 23.26 -2.66 3.75
C PRO A 99 22.70 -2.66 2.31
N PHE A 100 22.51 -3.84 1.69
CA PHE A 100 22.28 -3.93 0.24
C PHE A 100 20.81 -4.06 -0.17
N GLY A 101 19.96 -4.64 0.68
CA GLY A 101 18.55 -4.80 0.38
C GLY A 101 17.71 -3.61 0.81
N SER A 102 16.58 -3.39 0.14
CA SER A 102 15.65 -2.29 0.45
C SER A 102 14.75 -2.58 1.65
N GLY A 103 14.67 -3.83 2.09
CA GLY A 103 13.76 -4.27 3.17
C GLY A 103 12.28 -4.20 2.78
N LEU A 104 11.97 -4.16 1.48
CA LEU A 104 10.60 -4.06 0.98
C LEU A 104 10.24 -5.35 0.29
N ASN A 105 9.19 -6.03 0.72
CA ASN A 105 8.67 -7.21 0.02
C ASN A 105 7.14 -7.21 -0.01
N THR A 106 6.56 -7.84 -1.03
CA THR A 106 5.12 -8.01 -1.19
C THR A 106 4.78 -9.49 -1.25
N LEU A 107 3.76 -9.92 -0.52
CA LEU A 107 3.20 -11.27 -0.53
C LEU A 107 1.72 -11.18 -0.90
N SER A 108 1.20 -12.17 -1.64
CA SER A 108 -0.21 -12.16 -2.06
C SER A 108 -0.75 -13.56 -2.37
N THR A 109 -2.06 -13.72 -2.15
CA THR A 109 -2.86 -14.85 -2.66
C THR A 109 -3.26 -14.65 -4.13
N ILE A 110 -3.16 -13.43 -4.64
CA ILE A 110 -3.52 -13.04 -6.01
C ILE A 110 -2.24 -12.88 -6.85
N PRO A 111 -2.22 -13.38 -8.10
CA PRO A 111 -1.06 -13.23 -8.97
C PRO A 111 -0.70 -11.76 -9.20
N PHE A 112 0.60 -11.46 -9.23
CA PHE A 112 1.10 -10.16 -9.66
C PHE A 112 2.33 -10.31 -10.55
N ARG A 113 2.60 -9.24 -11.31
CA ARG A 113 3.73 -9.15 -12.25
C ARG A 113 4.42 -7.78 -12.18
N ASP A 114 5.41 -7.60 -13.04
CA ASP A 114 6.10 -6.32 -13.28
C ASP A 114 6.70 -5.69 -12.02
N LEU A 115 7.36 -6.51 -11.18
CA LEU A 115 8.08 -6.01 -10.02
C LEU A 115 9.11 -4.96 -10.43
N LEU A 116 8.90 -3.75 -9.94
CA LEU A 116 9.83 -2.64 -10.00
C LEU A 116 10.33 -2.36 -8.57
N ARG A 117 11.63 -2.09 -8.42
CA ARG A 117 12.23 -1.65 -7.15
C ARG A 117 13.09 -0.43 -7.40
N VAL A 118 12.81 0.66 -6.67
CA VAL A 118 13.42 1.97 -6.90
C VAL A 118 13.90 2.56 -5.58
N LYS A 119 15.20 2.87 -5.50
CA LYS A 119 15.78 3.61 -4.38
C LYS A 119 15.33 5.08 -4.42
N TRP A 120 15.14 5.67 -3.24
CA TRP A 120 14.93 7.11 -3.13
C TRP A 120 16.14 7.89 -3.66
N SER A 121 15.85 8.95 -4.40
CA SER A 121 16.87 9.88 -4.92
C SER A 121 17.47 10.78 -3.85
N LYS A 122 16.76 10.97 -2.74
CA LYS A 122 17.19 11.75 -1.58
C LYS A 122 16.84 10.99 -0.30
N CYS A 123 17.78 11.04 0.65
CA CYS A 123 17.66 10.55 2.01
C CYS A 123 18.43 11.49 2.95
N ASP A 124 18.14 11.45 4.25
CA ASP A 124 18.97 12.03 5.30
C ASP A 124 19.88 10.98 5.94
N LEU A 125 20.95 11.42 6.60
CA LEU A 125 21.91 10.52 7.26
C LEU A 125 21.61 10.33 8.75
N SER A 126 20.77 11.19 9.33
CA SER A 126 20.41 11.26 10.75
C SER A 126 20.05 9.89 11.36
N GLU A 127 19.17 9.15 10.68
CA GLU A 127 18.65 7.83 11.10
C GLU A 127 19.25 6.66 10.28
N GLY A 128 20.34 6.92 9.55
CA GLY A 128 20.97 5.91 8.71
C GLY A 128 20.17 5.53 7.46
N ASP A 129 19.15 6.31 7.08
CA ASP A 129 18.29 6.05 5.91
C ASP A 129 19.09 5.90 4.60
N CYS A 130 20.19 6.64 4.46
CA CYS A 130 21.07 6.51 3.29
C CYS A 130 21.96 5.25 3.27
N LEU A 131 22.06 4.50 4.38
CA LEU A 131 22.93 3.34 4.54
C LEU A 131 22.33 2.06 3.95
N THR A 132 21.07 2.10 3.56
CA THR A 132 20.34 1.04 2.86
C THR A 132 19.61 1.64 1.66
N PRO A 133 19.32 0.89 0.58
CA PRO A 133 18.51 1.40 -0.51
C PRO A 133 17.01 1.48 -0.15
N LYS A 134 16.65 2.27 0.86
CA LYS A 134 15.25 2.66 1.12
C LYS A 134 14.63 3.25 -0.14
N GLY A 135 13.35 3.01 -0.33
CA GLY A 135 12.70 3.22 -1.61
C GLY A 135 11.24 2.85 -1.64
N TYR A 136 10.78 2.50 -2.83
CA TYR A 136 9.52 1.82 -3.05
C TYR A 136 9.68 0.63 -3.99
N THR A 137 8.72 -0.29 -3.92
CA THR A 137 8.48 -1.29 -4.96
C THR A 137 7.09 -1.10 -5.54
N ALA A 138 6.89 -1.56 -6.77
CA ALA A 138 5.58 -1.61 -7.40
C ALA A 138 5.38 -2.96 -8.08
N VAL A 139 4.19 -3.53 -7.94
CA VAL A 139 3.72 -4.72 -8.69
C VAL A 139 2.35 -4.43 -9.30
N THR A 140 1.99 -5.12 -10.37
CA THR A 140 0.63 -5.07 -10.94
C THR A 140 -0.10 -6.34 -10.56
N LEU A 141 -1.10 -6.21 -9.70
CA LEU A 141 -1.98 -7.28 -9.23
C LEU A 141 -3.05 -7.57 -10.29
N GLU A 142 -3.25 -8.84 -10.61
CA GLU A 142 -4.21 -9.31 -11.61
C GLU A 142 -5.46 -9.86 -10.91
N LEU A 143 -6.52 -9.05 -10.84
CA LEU A 143 -7.71 -9.43 -10.07
C LEU A 143 -8.38 -10.67 -10.67
N PRO A 144 -8.83 -11.64 -9.85
CA PRO A 144 -9.51 -12.85 -10.34
C PRO A 144 -10.74 -12.58 -11.22
N SER A 145 -11.40 -11.44 -10.99
CA SER A 145 -12.56 -10.98 -11.77
C SER A 145 -12.20 -10.21 -13.04
N GLY A 146 -10.92 -10.16 -13.42
CA GLY A 146 -10.37 -9.33 -14.49
C GLY A 146 -10.10 -7.89 -14.04
N GLY A 147 -9.16 -7.20 -14.69
CA GLY A 147 -8.72 -5.87 -14.29
C GLY A 147 -7.48 -5.88 -13.41
N GLU A 148 -6.84 -4.72 -13.30
CA GLU A 148 -5.50 -4.60 -12.71
C GLU A 148 -5.43 -3.47 -11.67
N VAL A 149 -4.67 -3.73 -10.61
CA VAL A 149 -4.34 -2.74 -9.56
C VAL A 149 -2.83 -2.64 -9.46
N ASP A 150 -2.28 -1.43 -9.58
CA ASP A 150 -0.88 -1.21 -9.23
C ASP A 150 -0.76 -1.05 -7.70
N VAL A 151 0.06 -1.89 -7.09
CA VAL A 151 0.32 -1.88 -5.64
C VAL A 151 1.73 -1.35 -5.40
N TYR A 152 1.85 -0.32 -4.56
CA TYR A 152 3.13 0.26 -4.14
C TYR A 152 3.42 -0.06 -2.67
N ASN A 153 4.61 -0.61 -2.41
CA ASN A 153 5.19 -0.77 -1.07
C ASN A 153 6.28 0.27 -0.87
N LEU A 154 6.31 1.00 0.24
CA LEU A 154 7.34 2.00 0.50
C LEU A 154 7.84 2.00 1.95
N HIS A 155 9.07 2.47 2.12
CA HIS A 155 9.62 2.89 3.40
C HIS A 155 10.40 4.19 3.18
N MET A 156 9.84 5.30 3.68
CA MET A 156 10.40 6.65 3.53
C MET A 156 11.38 7.02 4.64
N ASP A 157 12.09 8.13 4.43
CA ASP A 157 13.09 8.69 5.34
C ASP A 157 12.54 8.91 6.77
N ALA A 158 13.24 8.39 7.77
CA ALA A 158 12.81 8.38 9.17
C ALA A 158 13.25 9.67 9.91
N GLY A 159 12.91 9.80 11.19
CA GLY A 159 13.34 10.94 12.01
C GLY A 159 12.48 12.19 11.87
N ASP A 160 12.81 13.23 12.64
CA ASP A 160 12.06 14.49 12.77
C ASP A 160 12.89 15.76 12.48
N HIS A 161 14.13 15.59 12.02
CA HIS A 161 14.97 16.70 11.61
C HIS A 161 14.46 17.33 10.30
N SER A 162 14.87 18.58 10.05
CA SER A 162 14.49 19.30 8.83
C SER A 162 15.02 18.66 7.55
N GLY A 163 16.16 17.96 7.64
CA GLY A 163 16.71 17.13 6.59
C GLY A 163 15.77 15.99 6.20
N ASP A 164 15.26 15.28 7.21
CA ASP A 164 14.31 14.18 7.05
C ASP A 164 13.01 14.62 6.37
N SER A 165 12.44 15.75 6.82
CA SER A 165 11.26 16.34 6.18
C SER A 165 11.52 16.70 4.72
N SER A 166 12.72 17.20 4.40
CA SER A 166 13.13 17.49 3.02
C SER A 166 13.30 16.23 2.18
N ALA A 167 13.81 15.15 2.76
CA ALA A 167 13.92 13.84 2.11
C ALA A 167 12.54 13.24 1.87
N ARG A 168 11.65 13.20 2.87
CA ARG A 168 10.27 12.71 2.72
C ARG A 168 9.49 13.48 1.66
N LYS A 169 9.61 14.81 1.61
CA LYS A 169 9.02 15.59 0.50
C LYS A 169 9.52 15.08 -0.86
N SER A 170 10.82 14.88 -1.01
CA SER A 170 11.40 14.36 -2.25
C SER A 170 10.96 12.92 -2.56
N ASN A 171 10.76 12.08 -1.55
CA ASN A 171 10.26 10.71 -1.71
C ASN A 171 8.81 10.72 -2.22
N PHE A 172 7.95 11.57 -1.66
CA PHE A 172 6.58 11.76 -2.17
C PHE A 172 6.56 12.31 -3.60
N ASP A 173 7.40 13.30 -3.92
CA ASP A 173 7.49 13.83 -5.28
C ASP A 173 7.91 12.72 -6.29
N GLN A 174 8.87 11.88 -5.90
CA GLN A 174 9.33 10.73 -6.69
C GLN A 174 8.24 9.66 -6.86
N LEU A 175 7.49 9.35 -5.80
CA LEU A 175 6.38 8.39 -5.85
C LEU A 175 5.20 8.91 -6.69
N ALA A 176 4.86 10.20 -6.58
CA ALA A 176 3.82 10.82 -7.40
C ALA A 176 4.15 10.73 -8.88
N LYS A 177 5.42 10.95 -9.26
CA LYS A 177 5.89 10.74 -10.63
C LYS A 177 5.77 9.28 -11.07
N ALA A 178 6.12 8.33 -10.20
CA ALA A 178 5.99 6.90 -10.51
C ALA A 178 4.53 6.48 -10.77
N ILE A 179 3.59 6.97 -9.95
CA ILE A 179 2.15 6.73 -10.13
C ILE A 179 1.67 7.32 -11.45
N ALA A 180 2.09 8.55 -11.79
CA ALA A 180 1.74 9.17 -13.06
C ALA A 180 2.28 8.35 -14.26
N ASP A 181 3.55 7.97 -14.22
CA ASP A 181 4.22 7.28 -15.32
C ASP A 181 3.70 5.84 -15.51
N ARG A 182 3.42 5.11 -14.42
CA ARG A 182 3.01 3.70 -14.45
C ARG A 182 1.50 3.49 -14.45
N SER A 183 0.80 4.18 -13.57
CA SER A 183 -0.60 3.87 -13.23
C SER A 183 -1.58 4.78 -13.97
N ASP A 184 -1.30 6.09 -14.04
CA ASP A 184 -2.16 7.03 -14.77
C ASP A 184 -2.11 6.77 -16.28
N SER A 185 -0.91 6.50 -16.82
CA SER A 185 -0.70 6.16 -18.23
C SER A 185 -1.49 4.92 -18.65
N ALA A 186 -1.61 3.92 -17.78
CA ALA A 186 -2.40 2.71 -17.98
C ALA A 186 -3.88 2.86 -17.57
N GLY A 187 -4.23 3.91 -16.82
CA GLY A 187 -5.57 4.10 -16.26
C GLY A 187 -5.94 3.07 -15.18
N ARG A 188 -4.96 2.53 -14.46
CA ARG A 188 -5.14 1.48 -13.43
C ARG A 188 -5.55 2.05 -12.08
N ALA A 189 -6.26 1.22 -11.30
CA ALA A 189 -6.45 1.48 -9.88
C ALA A 189 -5.12 1.37 -9.14
N VAL A 190 -5.02 2.04 -8.00
CA VAL A 190 -3.78 2.13 -7.24
C VAL A 190 -4.06 1.85 -5.76
N ILE A 191 -3.19 1.05 -5.15
CA ILE A 191 -3.06 0.93 -3.69
C ILE A 191 -1.61 1.29 -3.34
N VAL A 192 -1.40 2.19 -2.40
CA VAL A 192 -0.09 2.55 -1.86
C VAL A 192 -0.11 2.26 -0.38
N MET A 193 0.77 1.40 0.11
CA MET A 193 0.81 1.08 1.54
C MET A 193 2.21 0.78 2.03
N GLY A 194 2.55 1.31 3.19
CA GLY A 194 3.88 1.21 3.77
C GLY A 194 4.13 2.26 4.85
N ASP A 195 5.36 2.27 5.34
CA ASP A 195 5.85 3.25 6.30
C ASP A 195 6.23 4.55 5.58
N THR A 196 5.42 5.59 5.77
CA THR A 196 5.68 6.90 5.17
C THR A 196 6.58 7.78 6.02
N ASN A 197 6.86 7.40 7.27
CA ASN A 197 7.47 8.24 8.30
C ASN A 197 6.83 9.63 8.46
N SER A 198 5.61 9.81 7.94
CA SER A 198 4.92 11.09 7.82
C SER A 198 3.59 11.07 8.55
N ARG A 199 3.19 12.24 9.03
CA ARG A 199 1.87 12.51 9.63
C ARG A 199 1.25 13.74 8.98
N TYR A 200 -0.06 13.91 9.03
CA TYR A 200 -0.74 15.14 8.55
C TYR A 200 -0.20 16.39 9.26
N THR A 201 0.18 16.25 10.52
CA THR A 201 0.75 17.30 11.38
C THR A 201 2.26 17.50 11.21
N ARG A 202 2.85 16.96 10.13
CA ARG A 202 4.22 17.26 9.68
C ARG A 202 4.16 18.12 8.40
N PRO A 203 3.95 19.45 8.50
CA PRO A 203 3.68 20.30 7.34
C PRO A 203 4.79 20.32 6.29
N LEU A 204 6.04 20.08 6.69
CA LEU A 204 7.20 20.12 5.78
C LEU A 204 7.33 18.85 4.92
N ASP A 205 6.69 17.75 5.32
CA ASP A 205 6.75 16.47 4.61
C ASP A 205 5.90 16.48 3.34
N ASN A 206 4.92 17.39 3.26
CA ASN A 206 4.11 17.64 2.06
C ASN A 206 3.07 16.56 1.71
N LEU A 207 2.65 15.74 2.68
CA LEU A 207 1.66 14.67 2.51
C LEU A 207 0.35 15.15 1.86
N SER A 208 -0.23 16.25 2.34
CA SER A 208 -1.49 16.77 1.78
C SER A 208 -1.36 17.20 0.31
N GLN A 209 -0.21 17.75 -0.10
CA GLN A 209 0.04 18.08 -1.50
C GLN A 209 0.20 16.81 -2.34
N PHE A 210 0.90 15.80 -1.83
CA PHE A 210 1.04 14.50 -2.49
C PHE A 210 -0.33 13.84 -2.77
N LEU A 211 -1.21 13.80 -1.76
CA LEU A 211 -2.57 13.24 -1.91
C LEU A 211 -3.39 14.03 -2.92
N SER A 212 -3.33 15.36 -2.88
CA SER A 212 -4.00 16.25 -3.84
C SER A 212 -3.52 16.01 -5.29
N GLN A 213 -2.21 15.89 -5.49
CA GLN A 213 -1.62 15.67 -6.81
C GLN A 213 -1.98 14.29 -7.38
N THR A 214 -1.88 13.24 -6.56
CA THR A 214 -2.09 11.85 -6.99
C THR A 214 -3.57 11.46 -7.01
N LYS A 215 -4.43 12.23 -6.33
CA LYS A 215 -5.84 11.93 -6.08
C LYS A 215 -6.03 10.63 -5.30
N LEU A 216 -5.02 10.22 -4.55
CA LEU A 216 -5.11 9.14 -3.60
C LEU A 216 -5.94 9.58 -2.40
N ILE A 217 -6.71 8.65 -1.85
CA ILE A 217 -7.50 8.83 -0.64
C ILE A 217 -6.85 8.00 0.47
N ASP A 218 -6.68 8.59 1.65
CA ASP A 218 -6.25 7.87 2.85
C ASP A 218 -7.42 7.13 3.48
N THR A 219 -7.27 5.81 3.59
CA THR A 219 -8.30 4.93 4.14
C THR A 219 -8.57 5.20 5.63
N TRP A 220 -7.57 5.64 6.40
CA TRP A 220 -7.77 6.05 7.78
C TRP A 220 -8.64 7.32 7.85
N VAL A 221 -8.35 8.30 7.01
CA VAL A 221 -9.15 9.53 6.94
C VAL A 221 -10.58 9.23 6.49
N GLU A 222 -10.75 8.41 5.46
CA GLU A 222 -12.07 8.06 4.95
C GLU A 222 -12.91 7.31 5.99
N LEU A 223 -12.35 6.27 6.62
CA LEU A 223 -13.12 5.33 7.43
C LEU A 223 -13.16 5.65 8.92
N VAL A 224 -12.11 6.28 9.46
CA VAL A 224 -12.00 6.58 10.90
C VAL A 224 -12.31 8.05 11.20
N ARG A 225 -12.09 8.95 10.24
CA ARG A 225 -12.25 10.40 10.42
C ARG A 225 -13.37 11.03 9.60
N ASP A 226 -14.30 10.24 9.07
CA ASP A 226 -15.42 10.72 8.26
C ASP A 226 -14.99 11.64 7.10
N GLY A 227 -13.86 11.31 6.46
CA GLY A 227 -13.27 12.10 5.37
C GLY A 227 -12.57 13.39 5.79
N LYS A 228 -12.37 13.63 7.10
CA LYS A 228 -11.77 14.87 7.64
C LYS A 228 -10.34 14.63 8.13
N ALA A 229 -9.39 14.85 7.23
CA ALA A 229 -7.97 14.82 7.58
C ALA A 229 -7.63 15.89 8.64
N PRO A 230 -6.70 15.62 9.57
CA PRO A 230 -6.13 16.66 10.43
C PRO A 230 -5.53 17.80 9.60
N ALA A 231 -5.63 19.04 10.09
CA ALA A 231 -4.91 20.15 9.50
C ALA A 231 -3.43 20.05 9.86
N SER A 232 -2.56 20.53 8.98
CA SER A 232 -1.11 20.50 9.24
C SER A 232 -0.66 21.41 10.38
N THR A 233 -1.55 22.28 10.86
CA THR A 233 -1.36 23.16 12.02
C THR A 233 -1.92 22.58 13.31
N ASP A 234 -2.62 21.44 13.25
CA ASP A 234 -3.18 20.80 14.43
C ASP A 234 -2.04 20.19 15.29
N PRO A 235 -2.26 20.04 16.61
CA PRO A 235 -1.38 19.22 17.44
C PRO A 235 -1.31 17.79 16.91
N ALA A 236 -0.14 17.17 16.99
CA ALA A 236 0.05 15.79 16.56
C ALA A 236 -0.88 14.83 17.33
N LEU A 237 -1.64 14.02 16.58
CA LEU A 237 -2.54 13.00 17.14
C LEU A 237 -1.75 11.72 17.47
N LEU A 238 -0.80 11.81 18.40
CA LEU A 238 0.10 10.70 18.70
C LEU A 238 -0.67 9.51 19.28
N CYS A 239 -0.38 8.31 18.77
CA CYS A 239 -0.86 7.07 19.36
C CYS A 239 -0.09 6.73 20.63
N ALA A 240 -0.69 5.88 21.47
CA ALA A 240 0.06 5.16 22.49
C ALA A 240 1.11 4.28 21.80
N ASP A 241 2.32 4.26 22.35
CA ASP A 241 3.49 3.57 21.82
C ASP A 241 3.84 2.38 22.73
N PRO A 242 4.15 1.19 22.20
CA PRO A 242 4.13 0.76 20.77
C PRO A 242 2.77 0.25 20.27
N ILE A 243 1.77 0.12 21.16
CA ILE A 243 0.44 -0.43 20.83
C ILE A 243 -0.58 0.71 20.82
N PRO A 244 -1.09 1.13 19.65
CA PRO A 244 -2.26 2.00 19.58
C PRO A 244 -3.46 1.38 20.32
N THR A 245 -4.00 2.10 21.31
CA THR A 245 -5.19 1.68 22.07
C THR A 245 -6.50 2.19 21.46
N THR A 246 -6.41 2.92 20.36
CA THR A 246 -7.53 3.50 19.63
C THR A 246 -7.16 3.71 18.17
N THR A 247 -8.15 3.70 17.29
CA THR A 247 -7.97 4.09 15.89
C THR A 247 -7.98 5.61 15.68
N ASN A 248 -8.44 6.39 16.68
CA ASN A 248 -8.51 7.86 16.61
C ASN A 248 -7.18 8.55 16.96
N CYS A 249 -6.08 7.99 16.48
CA CYS A 249 -4.72 8.53 16.57
C CYS A 249 -3.97 8.18 15.28
N GLU A 250 -2.85 8.84 15.04
CA GLU A 250 -2.10 8.80 13.79
C GLU A 250 -0.70 8.20 13.97
N VAL A 251 -0.47 7.05 13.34
CA VAL A 251 0.86 6.48 13.10
C VAL A 251 1.43 6.95 11.75
N VAL A 252 2.68 6.59 11.49
CA VAL A 252 3.41 6.96 10.26
C VAL A 252 3.19 6.00 9.09
N ASP A 253 2.76 4.77 9.35
CA ASP A 253 2.29 3.83 8.34
C ASP A 253 0.96 4.31 7.74
N LYS A 254 0.78 4.12 6.43
CA LYS A 254 -0.41 4.57 5.71
C LYS A 254 -0.88 3.53 4.71
N VAL A 255 -2.18 3.57 4.41
CA VAL A 255 -2.79 2.85 3.28
C VAL A 255 -3.62 3.85 2.49
N PHE A 256 -3.13 4.20 1.31
CA PHE A 256 -3.80 5.06 0.35
C PHE A 256 -4.33 4.25 -0.83
N TYR A 257 -5.40 4.72 -1.46
CA TYR A 257 -5.94 4.08 -2.65
C TYR A 257 -6.57 5.07 -3.62
N ARG A 258 -6.78 4.62 -4.87
CA ARG A 258 -7.55 5.35 -5.89
C ARG A 258 -8.13 4.38 -6.91
N ASN A 259 -9.34 4.68 -7.37
CA ASN A 259 -10.00 3.93 -8.45
C ASN A 259 -9.28 4.10 -9.80
N GLY A 260 -9.44 3.10 -10.67
CA GLY A 260 -8.98 3.11 -12.06
C GLY A 260 -10.14 3.24 -13.04
N LYS A 261 -9.85 3.08 -14.34
CA LYS A 261 -10.87 3.08 -15.40
C LYS A 261 -11.77 1.84 -15.36
N SER A 262 -11.18 0.68 -15.06
CA SER A 262 -11.86 -0.63 -15.08
C SER A 262 -12.01 -1.26 -13.68
N VAL A 263 -11.39 -0.69 -12.65
CA VAL A 263 -11.43 -1.21 -11.28
C VAL A 263 -11.87 -0.11 -10.32
N THR A 264 -12.93 -0.38 -9.58
CA THR A 264 -13.44 0.46 -8.50
C THR A 264 -13.17 -0.23 -7.17
N LEU A 265 -12.41 0.42 -6.29
CA LEU A 265 -12.08 -0.02 -4.94
C LEU A 265 -12.99 0.69 -3.92
N ARG A 266 -13.39 -0.03 -2.87
CA ARG A 266 -14.16 0.49 -1.74
C ARG A 266 -13.57 -0.05 -0.44
N PRO A 267 -12.85 0.77 0.35
CA PRO A 267 -12.27 0.31 1.60
C PRO A 267 -13.37 0.11 2.66
N SER A 268 -13.15 -0.84 3.56
CA SER A 268 -13.93 -1.12 4.77
C SER A 268 -13.01 -1.73 5.84
N ASP A 269 -13.54 -1.90 7.05
CA ASP A 269 -12.90 -2.67 8.13
C ASP A 269 -11.42 -2.29 8.40
N TRP A 270 -11.15 -0.99 8.45
CA TRP A 270 -9.81 -0.46 8.74
C TRP A 270 -9.46 -0.62 10.22
N GLN A 271 -8.27 -1.16 10.52
CA GLN A 271 -7.81 -1.37 11.91
C GLN A 271 -6.29 -1.29 12.07
N TYR A 272 -5.85 -0.86 13.26
CA TYR A 272 -4.52 -1.18 13.79
C TYR A 272 -4.57 -2.58 14.41
N LEU A 273 -3.72 -3.49 13.94
CA LEU A 273 -3.66 -4.88 14.42
C LEU A 273 -2.68 -5.07 15.57
N ALA A 274 -2.71 -4.13 16.53
CA ALA A 274 -1.70 -4.01 17.57
C ALA A 274 -1.79 -5.11 18.63
N GLU A 275 -3.01 -5.61 18.92
CA GLU A 275 -3.24 -6.73 19.84
C GLU A 275 -3.10 -8.09 19.13
N GLU A 276 -3.34 -8.12 17.83
CA GLU A 276 -3.20 -9.32 17.00
C GLU A 276 -1.75 -9.67 16.74
N PHE A 277 -0.85 -8.69 16.62
CA PHE A 277 0.57 -8.88 16.33
C PHE A 277 1.44 -8.74 17.59
N VAL A 278 1.12 -9.58 18.58
CA VAL A 278 1.90 -9.77 19.81
C VAL A 278 2.43 -11.20 19.95
N ASP A 279 3.47 -11.36 20.77
CA ASP A 279 4.01 -12.64 21.20
C ASP A 279 3.11 -13.31 22.27
N SER A 280 3.51 -14.50 22.75
CA SER A 280 2.74 -15.24 23.77
C SER A 280 2.66 -14.55 25.13
N SER A 281 3.49 -13.54 25.38
CA SER A 281 3.49 -12.72 26.60
C SER A 281 2.72 -11.39 26.43
N GLY A 282 2.16 -11.14 25.25
CA GLY A 282 1.44 -9.92 24.93
C GLY A 282 2.33 -8.75 24.52
N LYS A 283 3.61 -8.98 24.22
CA LYS A 283 4.52 -7.95 23.72
C LYS A 283 4.41 -7.80 22.20
N PRO A 284 4.49 -6.57 21.66
CA PRO A 284 4.48 -6.36 20.21
C PRO A 284 5.57 -7.14 19.49
N LEU A 285 5.26 -7.65 18.30
CA LEU A 285 6.24 -8.34 17.44
C LEU A 285 7.14 -7.37 16.67
N SER A 286 6.77 -6.10 16.61
CA SER A 286 7.47 -4.99 15.96
C SER A 286 7.20 -3.70 16.75
N ASP A 287 8.05 -2.70 16.59
CA ASP A 287 7.81 -1.33 17.05
C ASP A 287 6.70 -0.61 16.26
N HIS A 288 6.21 -1.22 15.18
CA HIS A 288 5.05 -0.75 14.42
C HIS A 288 3.86 -1.71 14.54
N ALA A 289 2.67 -1.14 14.77
CA ALA A 289 1.41 -1.87 14.65
C ALA A 289 0.97 -1.98 13.18
N PRO A 290 0.64 -3.17 12.66
CA PRO A 290 0.19 -3.31 11.28
C PRO A 290 -1.12 -2.58 11.02
N ILE A 291 -1.29 -2.05 9.81
CA ILE A 291 -2.57 -1.48 9.36
C ILE A 291 -3.22 -2.48 8.41
N SER A 292 -4.45 -2.91 8.74
CA SER A 292 -5.28 -3.77 7.89
C SER A 292 -6.45 -2.98 7.31
N VAL A 293 -6.77 -3.25 6.04
CA VAL A 293 -7.92 -2.69 5.33
C VAL A 293 -8.54 -3.76 4.43
N ASN A 294 -9.86 -3.92 4.51
CA ASN A 294 -10.59 -4.70 3.51
C ASN A 294 -10.96 -3.80 2.33
N PHE A 295 -10.80 -4.29 1.11
CA PHE A 295 -11.34 -3.64 -0.08
C PHE A 295 -12.37 -4.55 -0.72
N THR A 296 -13.57 -4.04 -0.96
CA THR A 296 -14.41 -4.60 -2.03
C THR A 296 -13.98 -3.97 -3.34
N TYR A 297 -13.85 -4.77 -4.40
CA TYR A 297 -13.55 -4.28 -5.74
C TYR A 297 -14.63 -4.69 -6.74
N ILE A 298 -14.85 -3.81 -7.71
CA ILE A 298 -15.76 -4.02 -8.84
C ILE A 298 -14.97 -3.83 -10.12
N THR A 299 -15.09 -4.78 -11.04
CA THR A 299 -14.36 -4.79 -12.32
C THR A 299 -15.34 -4.69 -13.49
N ALA A 300 -15.02 -3.82 -14.45
CA ALA A 300 -15.87 -3.47 -15.59
C ALA A 300 -15.05 -3.25 -16.87
#